data_AF-A0A821RSM8-F1
#
_entry.id   AF-A0A821RSM8-F1
#
_cell.length_a   1.000
_cell.length_b   1.000
_cell.length_c   1.000
_cell.angle_alpha   90.00
_cell.angle_beta   90.00
_cell.angle_gamma   90.00
#
_symmetry.space_group_name_H-M   'P 1'
#
loop_
_entity.id
_entity.type
_entity.pdbx_description
1 polymer ?
#
loop_
_entity_poly.entity_id
_entity_poly.type
_entity_poly.pdbx_seq_one_letter_code
_entity_poly.pdbx_strand_id
1 'polypeptide(L)'
;MDIPFQIEDVEKNLASELMQHYTGELSGFVRVGPKGYFLPQKYKDQASDIYNIPIRPDDVFVVTYPRSGTTWTQELVWLVKNDFDFETAKTTPIAARFPYLEFSILVHPFYEQIMRDENKMDPQRLKIIETAVLPSAEKVSKIPSPRFIKSHLPLSLLPPTLLDTAKVVYVARDPRDAAVSHYHLSRLYRIQGAPKDFKTYWNYLIRGLHHFSPILEHVKEAWSLRNHPNLFFVFYEELSKDLPSVIRRISQFLGKTPTDEQVEKLCEHLSFNNFKDNSAVNEMLLGKIDFLNKGEAPFIRKGKVGGWRDYFDDEMMQQADRWLLENLTDTDLRFPSWDLPQIDGKGNNPINVEYIRATQGRT
;
A
#
# COMPACT_ATOMS: atom_id res chain seq x y z
N MET A 1 -18.56 -14.58 10.45
CA MET A 1 -17.79 -14.96 11.65
C MET A 1 -17.34 -13.69 12.32
N ASP A 2 -17.31 -13.62 13.64
CA ASP A 2 -16.75 -12.43 14.28
C ASP A 2 -15.24 -12.33 13.98
N ILE A 3 -14.75 -11.10 13.81
CA ILE A 3 -13.31 -10.87 13.65
C ILE A 3 -12.59 -11.33 14.92
N PRO A 4 -11.55 -12.19 14.85
CA PRO A 4 -10.93 -12.77 16.03
C PRO A 4 -9.94 -11.82 16.74
N PHE A 5 -9.91 -10.55 16.36
CA PHE A 5 -8.94 -9.57 16.83
C PHE A 5 -9.61 -8.51 17.71
N GLN A 6 -8.92 -8.14 18.79
CA GLN A 6 -9.27 -6.95 19.55
C GLN A 6 -9.01 -5.71 18.71
N ILE A 7 -9.94 -4.75 18.79
CA ILE A 7 -9.85 -3.44 18.12
C ILE A 7 -9.95 -2.37 19.21
N GLU A 8 -8.81 -1.80 19.56
CA GLU A 8 -8.68 -0.86 20.68
C GLU A 8 -8.49 0.56 20.15
N ASP A 9 -9.13 1.54 20.78
CA ASP A 9 -8.88 2.95 20.46
C ASP A 9 -7.45 3.34 20.85
N VAL A 10 -6.80 4.12 20.01
CA VAL A 10 -5.54 4.77 20.34
C VAL A 10 -5.78 5.77 21.49
N GLU A 11 -4.84 5.83 22.42
CA GLU A 11 -4.92 6.70 23.60
C GLU A 11 -5.24 8.15 23.21
N LYS A 12 -6.17 8.78 23.95
CA LYS A 12 -6.78 10.06 23.56
C LYS A 12 -5.76 11.16 23.30
N ASN A 13 -4.70 11.26 24.10
CA ASN A 13 -3.69 12.30 23.90
C ASN A 13 -2.90 12.08 22.61
N LEU A 14 -2.46 10.84 22.36
CA LEU A 14 -1.79 10.47 21.13
C LEU A 14 -2.69 10.65 19.91
N ALA A 15 -3.96 10.21 19.97
CA ALA A 15 -4.91 10.44 18.88
C ALA A 15 -5.07 11.94 18.58
N SER A 16 -5.17 12.77 19.62
CA SER A 16 -5.30 14.22 19.50
C SER A 16 -4.05 14.89 18.91
N GLU A 17 -2.85 14.40 19.25
CA GLU A 17 -1.59 14.81 18.63
C GLU A 17 -1.57 14.46 17.13
N LEU A 18 -1.88 13.21 16.78
CA LEU A 18 -1.83 12.72 15.42
C LEU A 18 -2.86 13.42 14.51
N MET A 19 -4.07 13.70 14.99
CA MET A 19 -5.09 14.42 14.23
C MET A 19 -4.72 15.88 13.91
N GLN A 20 -3.73 16.47 14.58
CA GLN A 20 -3.18 17.78 14.16
C GLN A 20 -2.41 17.68 12.84
N HIS A 21 -1.97 16.48 12.46
CA HIS A 21 -1.20 16.22 11.26
C HIS A 21 -2.00 15.46 10.21
N TYR A 22 -2.74 14.42 10.62
CA TYR A 22 -3.63 13.63 9.76
C TYR A 22 -5.03 14.26 9.75
N THR A 23 -5.12 15.46 9.19
CA THR A 23 -6.31 16.32 9.24
C THR A 23 -7.57 15.69 8.62
N GLY A 24 -7.41 14.65 7.81
CA GLY A 24 -8.47 13.85 7.21
C GLY A 24 -9.26 12.97 8.18
N GLU A 25 -8.69 12.71 9.36
CA GLU A 25 -9.30 11.91 10.42
C GLU A 25 -9.67 12.80 11.61
N LEU A 26 -10.93 12.70 12.08
CA LEU A 26 -11.48 13.54 13.15
C LEU A 26 -12.11 12.75 14.30
N SER A 27 -12.23 11.43 14.14
CA SER A 27 -12.77 10.49 15.13
C SER A 27 -11.67 9.71 15.87
N GLY A 28 -10.46 9.70 15.31
CA GLY A 28 -9.28 9.08 15.88
C GLY A 28 -8.91 7.77 15.19
N PHE A 29 -8.14 6.94 15.88
CA PHE A 29 -7.49 5.76 15.31
C PHE A 29 -7.67 4.55 16.21
N VAL A 30 -7.47 3.37 15.65
CA VAL A 30 -7.51 2.09 16.36
C VAL A 30 -6.24 1.27 16.13
N ARG A 31 -5.91 0.42 17.11
CA ARG A 31 -4.94 -0.66 17.02
C ARG A 31 -5.68 -1.98 16.90
N VAL A 32 -5.32 -2.79 15.90
CA VAL A 32 -6.02 -4.04 15.59
C VAL A 32 -5.10 -5.23 15.76
N GLY A 33 -5.56 -6.19 16.58
CA GLY A 33 -4.92 -7.47 16.79
C GLY A 33 -3.56 -7.39 17.50
N PRO A 34 -2.89 -8.54 17.67
CA PRO A 34 -1.67 -8.64 18.47
C PRO A 34 -0.48 -7.86 17.90
N LYS A 35 -0.50 -7.53 16.60
CA LYS A 35 0.51 -6.71 15.93
C LYS A 35 0.23 -5.22 16.00
N GLY A 36 -0.93 -4.83 16.52
CA GLY A 36 -1.34 -3.43 16.68
C GLY A 36 -1.43 -2.70 15.34
N TYR A 37 -2.07 -3.27 14.33
CA TYR A 37 -2.23 -2.59 13.04
C TYR A 37 -3.02 -1.28 13.21
N PHE A 38 -2.47 -0.18 12.71
CA PHE A 38 -3.01 1.17 12.90
C PHE A 38 -3.98 1.53 11.77
N LEU A 39 -5.23 1.78 12.11
CA LEU A 39 -6.32 2.05 11.16
C LEU A 39 -7.18 3.23 11.63
N PRO A 40 -7.94 3.89 10.74
CA PRO A 40 -8.96 4.85 11.14
C PRO A 40 -9.98 4.22 12.08
N GLN A 41 -10.55 5.00 13.02
CA GLN A 41 -11.57 4.49 13.94
C GLN A 41 -12.77 3.85 13.22
N LYS A 42 -13.16 4.41 12.07
CA LYS A 42 -14.21 3.88 11.17
C LYS A 42 -14.00 2.42 10.74
N TYR A 43 -12.79 1.88 10.85
CA TYR A 43 -12.56 0.44 10.61
C TYR A 43 -13.43 -0.44 11.50
N LYS A 44 -13.72 -0.04 12.74
CA LYS A 44 -14.60 -0.79 13.66
C LYS A 44 -15.94 -1.16 13.02
N ASP A 45 -16.50 -0.25 12.25
CA ASP A 45 -17.82 -0.39 11.63
C ASP A 45 -17.83 -1.42 10.49
N GLN A 46 -16.68 -1.67 9.87
CA GLN A 46 -16.57 -2.51 8.65
C GLN A 46 -15.63 -3.71 8.83
N ALA A 47 -15.00 -3.87 10.00
CA ALA A 47 -14.00 -4.91 10.24
C ALA A 47 -14.56 -6.32 10.00
N SER A 48 -15.74 -6.61 10.57
CA SER A 48 -16.40 -7.92 10.37
C SER A 48 -16.80 -8.12 8.91
N ASP A 49 -17.39 -7.11 8.27
CA ASP A 49 -17.83 -7.21 6.88
C ASP A 49 -16.65 -7.51 5.94
N ILE A 50 -15.52 -6.81 6.11
CA ILE A 50 -14.29 -7.02 5.34
C ILE A 50 -13.74 -8.43 5.59
N TYR A 51 -13.67 -8.87 6.85
CA TYR A 51 -13.14 -10.17 7.23
C TYR A 51 -13.96 -11.35 6.69
N ASN A 52 -15.23 -11.13 6.35
CA ASN A 52 -16.16 -12.17 5.91
C ASN A 52 -16.60 -12.05 4.44
N ILE A 53 -15.96 -11.20 3.64
CA ILE A 53 -16.33 -11.08 2.22
C ILE A 53 -16.22 -12.44 1.54
N PRO A 54 -17.27 -12.89 0.82
CA PRO A 54 -17.20 -14.13 0.06
C PRO A 54 -16.11 -14.04 -1.01
N ILE A 55 -15.11 -14.90 -0.94
CA ILE A 55 -14.05 -15.04 -1.93
C ILE A 55 -14.50 -16.00 -3.03
N ARG A 56 -14.16 -15.69 -4.29
CA ARG A 56 -14.46 -16.52 -5.47
C ARG A 56 -13.17 -17.11 -6.04
N PRO A 57 -13.21 -18.32 -6.64
CA PRO A 57 -12.01 -18.98 -7.18
C PRO A 57 -11.27 -18.20 -8.27
N ASP A 58 -11.97 -17.29 -8.95
CA ASP A 58 -11.43 -16.47 -10.03
C ASP A 58 -11.08 -15.04 -9.62
N ASP A 59 -11.12 -14.75 -8.31
CA ASP A 59 -10.61 -13.48 -7.80
C ASP A 59 -9.09 -13.40 -7.91
N VAL A 60 -8.60 -12.19 -8.18
CA VAL A 60 -7.19 -11.84 -8.06
C VAL A 60 -7.04 -10.59 -7.20
N PHE A 61 -6.33 -10.73 -6.10
CA PHE A 61 -6.03 -9.63 -5.19
C PHE A 61 -4.63 -9.07 -5.50
N VAL A 62 -4.50 -7.75 -5.47
CA VAL A 62 -3.21 -7.06 -5.39
C VAL A 62 -3.14 -6.40 -4.01
N VAL A 63 -2.29 -6.97 -3.15
CA VAL A 63 -2.14 -6.56 -1.74
C VAL A 63 -0.77 -5.95 -1.53
N THR A 64 -0.70 -4.80 -0.88
CA THR A 64 0.60 -4.13 -0.64
C THR A 64 0.48 -3.26 0.59
N TYR A 65 1.57 -3.03 1.34
CA TYR A 65 1.61 -1.81 2.15
C TYR A 65 1.56 -0.59 1.21
N PRO A 66 0.87 0.52 1.56
CA PRO A 66 0.74 1.67 0.67
C PRO A 66 2.07 2.12 0.06
N ARG A 67 2.02 2.47 -1.23
CA ARG A 67 3.14 3.02 -2.01
C ARG A 67 4.29 2.04 -2.33
N SER A 68 3.97 0.76 -2.35
CA SER A 68 4.94 -0.31 -2.68
C SER A 68 4.88 -0.81 -4.13
N GLY A 69 4.15 -0.14 -5.04
CA GLY A 69 4.03 -0.58 -6.46
C GLY A 69 2.67 -1.17 -6.86
N THR A 70 1.64 -0.89 -6.07
CA THR A 70 0.26 -1.38 -6.26
C THR A 70 -0.28 -1.04 -7.63
N THR A 71 -0.28 0.25 -8.03
CA THR A 71 -0.86 0.70 -9.31
C THR A 71 -0.19 0.05 -10.51
N TRP A 72 1.15 -0.06 -10.48
CA TRP A 72 1.94 -0.73 -11.51
C TRP A 72 1.54 -2.21 -11.66
N THR A 73 1.40 -2.89 -10.51
CA THR A 73 1.07 -4.32 -10.47
C THR A 73 -0.38 -4.60 -10.83
N GLN A 74 -1.32 -3.74 -10.42
CA GLN A 74 -2.72 -3.83 -10.84
C GLN A 74 -2.85 -3.77 -12.35
N GLU A 75 -2.16 -2.82 -13.01
CA GLU A 75 -2.21 -2.71 -14.46
C GLU A 75 -1.66 -3.97 -15.15
N LEU A 76 -0.50 -4.45 -14.70
CA LEU A 76 0.12 -5.68 -15.18
C LEU A 76 -0.82 -6.87 -15.04
N VAL A 77 -1.34 -7.09 -13.83
CA VAL A 77 -2.23 -8.22 -13.52
C VAL A 77 -3.51 -8.15 -14.35
N TRP A 78 -4.10 -6.95 -14.50
CA TRP A 78 -5.30 -6.77 -15.30
C TRP A 78 -5.06 -7.15 -16.76
N LEU A 79 -4.02 -6.58 -17.37
CA LEU A 79 -3.70 -6.82 -18.78
C LEU A 79 -3.41 -8.30 -19.03
N VAL A 80 -2.60 -8.94 -18.18
CA VAL A 80 -2.30 -10.37 -18.32
C VAL A 80 -3.56 -11.24 -18.24
N LYS A 81 -4.49 -10.93 -17.32
CA LYS A 81 -5.72 -11.72 -17.15
C LYS A 81 -6.80 -11.43 -18.18
N ASN A 82 -6.75 -10.27 -18.82
CA ASN A 82 -7.67 -9.85 -19.89
C ASN A 82 -6.97 -9.87 -21.26
N ASP A 83 -6.10 -10.87 -21.48
CA ASP A 83 -5.51 -11.18 -22.78
C ASP A 83 -4.83 -9.98 -23.49
N PHE A 84 -4.18 -9.13 -22.69
CA PHE A 84 -3.46 -7.94 -23.12
C PHE A 84 -4.36 -6.92 -23.84
N ASP A 85 -5.60 -6.75 -23.37
CA ASP A 85 -6.53 -5.72 -23.85
C ASP A 85 -6.12 -4.30 -23.40
N PHE A 86 -5.20 -3.70 -24.15
CA PHE A 86 -4.72 -2.34 -23.90
C PHE A 86 -5.78 -1.26 -24.16
N GLU A 87 -6.74 -1.51 -25.07
CA GLU A 87 -7.76 -0.51 -25.43
C GLU A 87 -8.74 -0.28 -24.27
N THR A 88 -9.22 -1.37 -23.65
CA THR A 88 -10.06 -1.27 -22.45
C THR A 88 -9.26 -0.73 -21.27
N ALA A 89 -8.00 -1.14 -21.08
CA ALA A 89 -7.16 -0.64 -19.99
C ALA A 89 -6.91 0.87 -20.05
N LYS A 90 -6.79 1.43 -21.27
CA LYS A 90 -6.60 2.86 -21.53
C LYS A 90 -7.86 3.70 -21.30
N THR A 91 -9.04 3.13 -21.57
CA THR A 91 -10.31 3.87 -21.50
C THR A 91 -11.05 3.69 -20.17
N THR A 92 -10.79 2.58 -19.48
CA THR A 92 -11.45 2.24 -18.21
C THR A 92 -10.53 2.59 -17.03
N PRO A 93 -10.94 3.51 -16.14
CA PRO A 93 -10.14 3.89 -14.98
C PRO A 93 -9.79 2.69 -14.09
N ILE A 94 -8.59 2.70 -13.53
CA ILE A 94 -8.09 1.61 -12.69
C ILE A 94 -8.97 1.38 -11.46
N ALA A 95 -9.59 2.43 -10.90
CA ALA A 95 -10.52 2.29 -9.78
C ALA A 95 -11.82 1.54 -10.14
N ALA A 96 -12.20 1.51 -11.43
CA ALA A 96 -13.32 0.72 -11.92
C ALA A 96 -12.91 -0.74 -12.22
N ARG A 97 -11.64 -0.94 -12.63
CA ARG A 97 -11.06 -2.28 -12.87
C ARG A 97 -10.65 -2.99 -11.59
N PHE A 98 -10.16 -2.24 -10.60
CA PHE A 98 -9.70 -2.65 -9.28
C PHE A 98 -10.42 -1.85 -8.20
N PRO A 99 -11.57 -2.33 -7.71
CA PRO A 99 -12.22 -1.79 -6.54
C PRO A 99 -11.27 -1.83 -5.36
N TYR A 100 -11.10 -0.69 -4.71
CA TYR A 100 -10.31 -0.57 -3.50
C TYR A 100 -11.14 -0.98 -2.30
N LEU A 101 -10.83 -2.16 -1.78
CA LEU A 101 -11.62 -2.89 -0.80
C LEU A 101 -12.00 -2.00 0.38
N GLU A 102 -11.02 -1.39 1.04
CA GLU A 102 -11.20 -0.58 2.24
C GLU A 102 -11.20 0.94 2.00
N PHE A 103 -11.48 1.44 0.79
CA PHE A 103 -11.46 2.89 0.58
C PHE A 103 -12.45 3.65 1.48
N SER A 104 -13.62 3.06 1.74
CA SER A 104 -14.70 3.63 2.55
C SER A 104 -14.29 3.92 4.00
N ILE A 105 -13.39 3.12 4.60
CA ILE A 105 -12.92 3.34 5.98
C ILE A 105 -11.95 4.53 6.07
N LEU A 106 -11.30 4.90 4.95
CA LEU A 106 -10.38 6.03 4.87
C LEU A 106 -11.09 7.37 4.68
N VAL A 107 -12.40 7.35 4.42
CA VAL A 107 -13.21 8.57 4.23
C VAL A 107 -14.00 8.83 5.51
N HIS A 108 -13.53 9.79 6.32
CA HIS A 108 -14.23 10.21 7.51
C HIS A 108 -15.62 10.83 7.17
N PRO A 109 -16.70 10.57 7.95
CA PRO A 109 -18.05 11.06 7.63
C PRO A 109 -18.16 12.57 7.42
N PHE A 110 -17.42 13.36 8.19
CA PHE A 110 -17.38 14.82 8.00
C PHE A 110 -16.79 15.22 6.65
N TYR A 111 -15.72 14.56 6.21
CA TYR A 111 -15.15 14.81 4.88
C TYR A 111 -16.10 14.34 3.79
N GLU A 112 -16.78 13.20 3.97
CA GLU A 112 -17.84 12.79 3.05
C GLU A 112 -18.90 13.89 2.87
N GLN A 113 -19.36 14.50 3.97
CA GLN A 113 -20.33 15.58 3.92
C GLN A 113 -19.79 16.82 3.19
N ILE A 114 -18.56 17.26 3.51
CA ILE A 114 -17.90 18.36 2.79
C ILE A 114 -17.88 18.09 1.30
N MET A 115 -17.49 16.88 0.89
CA MET A 115 -17.39 16.52 -0.51
C MET A 115 -18.77 16.50 -1.17
N ARG A 116 -19.80 15.99 -0.51
CA ARG A 116 -21.17 16.06 -1.03
C ARG A 116 -21.62 17.51 -1.21
N ASP A 117 -21.35 18.39 -0.25
CA ASP A 117 -21.77 19.79 -0.30
C ASP A 117 -21.05 20.59 -1.38
N GLU A 118 -19.72 20.40 -1.53
CA GLU A 118 -18.92 21.02 -2.59
C GLU A 118 -19.34 20.56 -3.99
N ASN A 119 -19.84 19.32 -4.11
CA ASN A 119 -20.18 18.69 -5.37
C ASN A 119 -21.71 18.65 -5.64
N LYS A 120 -22.54 19.25 -4.78
CA LYS A 120 -24.00 19.08 -4.79
C LYS A 120 -24.72 19.47 -6.09
N MET A 121 -24.08 20.32 -6.89
CA MET A 121 -24.63 20.81 -8.16
C MET A 121 -24.27 19.93 -9.37
N ASP A 122 -23.42 18.91 -9.18
CA ASP A 122 -22.99 18.00 -10.25
C ASP A 122 -23.39 16.54 -9.92
N PRO A 123 -24.48 16.04 -10.52
CA PRO A 123 -24.96 14.68 -10.29
C PRO A 123 -23.94 13.59 -10.64
N GLN A 124 -23.05 13.82 -11.60
CA GLN A 124 -22.03 12.83 -11.97
C GLN A 124 -20.96 12.73 -10.89
N ARG A 125 -20.53 13.88 -10.35
CA ARG A 125 -19.56 13.93 -9.24
C ARG A 125 -20.14 13.33 -7.96
N LEU A 126 -21.41 13.60 -7.65
CA LEU A 126 -22.10 12.96 -6.52
C LEU A 126 -22.14 11.43 -6.65
N LYS A 127 -22.47 10.90 -7.84
CA LYS A 127 -22.47 9.45 -8.09
C LYS A 127 -21.09 8.82 -7.89
N ILE A 128 -20.02 9.53 -8.27
CA ILE A 128 -18.64 9.09 -8.00
C ILE A 128 -18.40 9.01 -6.50
N ILE A 129 -18.78 10.04 -5.73
CA ILE A 129 -18.63 10.06 -4.27
C ILE A 129 -19.38 8.89 -3.63
N GLU A 130 -20.65 8.70 -3.98
CA GLU A 130 -21.49 7.58 -3.48
C GLU A 130 -20.85 6.22 -3.74
N THR A 131 -20.33 6.03 -4.95
CA THR A 131 -19.64 4.78 -5.31
C THR A 131 -18.35 4.62 -4.52
N ALA A 132 -17.60 5.70 -4.29
CA ALA A 132 -16.34 5.67 -3.57
C ALA A 132 -16.54 5.29 -2.10
N VAL A 133 -17.52 5.89 -1.41
CA VAL A 133 -17.77 5.66 0.02
C VAL A 133 -18.59 4.40 0.33
N LEU A 134 -19.10 3.71 -0.68
CA LEU A 134 -19.86 2.47 -0.51
C LEU A 134 -19.04 1.44 0.30
N PRO A 135 -19.62 0.81 1.35
CA PRO A 135 -18.94 -0.19 2.16
C PRO A 135 -18.37 -1.35 1.35
N SER A 136 -17.26 -1.90 1.84
CA SER A 136 -16.45 -2.92 1.18
C SER A 136 -17.25 -4.14 0.72
N ALA A 137 -18.04 -4.74 1.61
CA ALA A 137 -18.82 -5.94 1.31
C ALA A 137 -19.87 -5.69 0.21
N GLU A 138 -20.57 -4.55 0.28
CA GLU A 138 -21.57 -4.17 -0.72
C GLU A 138 -20.94 -3.86 -2.08
N LYS A 139 -19.78 -3.21 -2.08
CA LYS A 139 -19.04 -2.89 -3.30
C LYS A 139 -18.58 -4.17 -4.00
N VAL A 140 -17.91 -5.06 -3.28
CA VAL A 140 -17.29 -6.27 -3.85
C VAL A 140 -18.33 -7.34 -4.22
N SER A 141 -19.50 -7.37 -3.57
CA SER A 141 -20.58 -8.32 -3.90
C SER A 141 -21.25 -8.03 -5.24
N LYS A 142 -21.35 -6.76 -5.65
CA LYS A 142 -22.03 -6.31 -6.88
C LYS A 142 -21.21 -6.53 -8.16
N ILE A 143 -19.95 -6.95 -8.03
CA ILE A 143 -19.01 -6.98 -9.16
C ILE A 143 -19.06 -8.35 -9.81
N PRO A 144 -19.28 -8.43 -11.14
CA PRO A 144 -19.27 -9.70 -11.85
C PRO A 144 -17.87 -10.32 -11.81
N SER A 145 -17.83 -11.64 -11.89
CA SER A 145 -16.59 -12.40 -12.01
C SER A 145 -15.98 -12.26 -13.42
N PRO A 146 -14.64 -12.28 -13.58
CA PRO A 146 -13.63 -12.33 -12.51
C PRO A 146 -13.45 -10.97 -11.82
N ARG A 147 -13.20 -10.99 -10.49
CA ARG A 147 -12.96 -9.76 -9.72
C ARG A 147 -11.47 -9.53 -9.53
N PHE A 148 -11.04 -8.29 -9.74
CA PHE A 148 -9.69 -7.83 -9.45
C PHE A 148 -9.75 -6.87 -8.28
N ILE A 149 -9.15 -7.20 -7.14
CA ILE A 149 -9.38 -6.46 -5.89
C ILE A 149 -8.08 -5.84 -5.40
N LYS A 150 -8.13 -4.55 -5.03
CA LYS A 150 -7.00 -3.86 -4.40
C LYS A 150 -7.19 -3.88 -2.89
N SER A 151 -6.13 -4.16 -2.15
CA SER A 151 -6.10 -3.89 -0.71
C SER A 151 -4.73 -3.46 -0.21
N HIS A 152 -4.76 -2.67 0.85
CA HIS A 152 -3.65 -2.28 1.73
C HIS A 152 -3.80 -2.87 3.13
N LEU A 153 -4.82 -3.69 3.39
CA LEU A 153 -4.91 -4.44 4.63
C LEU A 153 -3.85 -5.56 4.68
N PRO A 154 -3.29 -5.83 5.87
CA PRO A 154 -2.46 -7.01 6.08
C PRO A 154 -3.28 -8.29 5.88
N LEU A 155 -2.63 -9.38 5.50
CA LEU A 155 -3.30 -10.64 5.15
C LEU A 155 -4.13 -11.18 6.33
N SER A 156 -3.66 -10.97 7.57
CA SER A 156 -4.40 -11.36 8.77
C SER A 156 -5.75 -10.67 8.95
N LEU A 157 -5.96 -9.48 8.36
CA LEU A 157 -7.21 -8.73 8.43
C LEU A 157 -8.11 -8.91 7.19
N LEU A 158 -7.67 -9.73 6.23
CA LEU A 158 -8.46 -10.16 5.07
C LEU A 158 -9.17 -11.49 5.36
N PRO A 159 -10.11 -11.93 4.51
CA PRO A 159 -10.80 -13.20 4.72
C PRO A 159 -9.82 -14.38 4.91
N PRO A 160 -9.99 -15.20 5.95
CA PRO A 160 -9.03 -16.26 6.29
C PRO A 160 -8.91 -17.33 5.19
N THR A 161 -9.96 -17.53 4.40
CA THR A 161 -9.98 -18.47 3.27
C THR A 161 -9.43 -17.88 1.96
N LEU A 162 -8.86 -16.66 2.00
CA LEU A 162 -8.43 -15.94 0.80
C LEU A 162 -7.44 -16.77 -0.02
N LEU A 163 -6.36 -17.26 0.60
CA LEU A 163 -5.35 -18.03 -0.11
C LEU A 163 -5.79 -19.46 -0.44
N ASP A 164 -6.78 -20.01 0.28
CA ASP A 164 -7.37 -21.30 -0.07
C ASP A 164 -8.20 -21.24 -1.36
N THR A 165 -8.71 -20.04 -1.69
CA THR A 165 -9.70 -19.86 -2.76
C THR A 165 -9.16 -19.08 -3.95
N ALA A 166 -8.44 -17.98 -3.73
CA ALA A 166 -8.09 -16.99 -4.74
C ALA A 166 -6.59 -16.66 -4.76
N LYS A 167 -6.14 -16.02 -5.83
CA LYS A 167 -4.74 -15.61 -6.00
C LYS A 167 -4.49 -14.23 -5.41
N VAL A 168 -3.33 -14.07 -4.78
CA VAL A 168 -2.84 -12.80 -4.25
C VAL A 168 -1.47 -12.49 -4.87
N VAL A 169 -1.31 -11.31 -5.43
CA VAL A 169 -0.01 -10.73 -5.80
C VAL A 169 0.35 -9.69 -4.75
N TYR A 170 1.41 -9.98 -3.98
CA TYR A 170 1.91 -9.09 -2.95
C TYR A 170 3.18 -8.37 -3.40
N VAL A 171 3.22 -7.05 -3.22
CA VAL A 171 4.41 -6.24 -3.53
C VAL A 171 4.96 -5.59 -2.27
N ALA A 172 6.21 -5.91 -1.97
CA ALA A 172 7.02 -5.24 -0.95
C ALA A 172 7.91 -4.18 -1.58
N ARG A 173 8.34 -3.20 -0.79
CA ARG A 173 9.29 -2.16 -1.19
C ARG A 173 10.16 -1.79 -0.01
N ASP A 174 11.38 -1.31 -0.26
CA ASP A 174 12.21 -0.70 0.78
C ASP A 174 11.36 0.29 1.62
N PRO A 175 11.23 0.07 2.94
CA PRO A 175 10.34 0.85 3.78
C PRO A 175 10.74 2.33 3.84
N ARG A 176 12.00 2.68 3.57
CA ARG A 176 12.47 4.07 3.51
C ARG A 176 11.93 4.78 2.27
N ASP A 177 11.96 4.14 1.12
CA ASP A 177 11.35 4.67 -0.11
C ASP A 177 9.82 4.69 -0.03
N ALA A 178 9.22 3.64 0.57
CA ALA A 178 7.78 3.60 0.82
C ALA A 178 7.35 4.76 1.73
N ALA A 179 8.11 5.06 2.80
CA ALA A 179 7.88 6.18 3.70
C ALA A 179 7.86 7.52 2.97
N VAL A 180 8.89 7.81 2.16
CA VAL A 180 8.94 9.04 1.35
C VAL A 180 7.76 9.11 0.40
N SER A 181 7.43 8.02 -0.29
CA SER A 181 6.29 8.06 -1.20
C SER A 181 4.95 8.19 -0.47
N HIS A 182 4.81 7.66 0.74
CA HIS A 182 3.59 7.76 1.52
C HIS A 182 3.43 9.18 2.05
N TYR A 183 4.51 9.82 2.50
CA TYR A 183 4.51 11.23 2.88
C TYR A 183 3.91 12.14 1.80
N HIS A 184 4.37 12.01 0.55
CA HIS A 184 3.82 12.79 -0.58
C HIS A 184 2.36 12.43 -0.90
N LEU A 185 1.97 11.15 -0.80
CA LEU A 185 0.56 10.75 -0.99
C LEU A 185 -0.34 11.36 0.08
N SER A 186 0.08 11.30 1.35
CA SER A 186 -0.70 11.80 2.48
C SER A 186 -0.90 13.31 2.41
N ARG A 187 0.08 14.05 1.88
CA ARG A 187 -0.11 15.47 1.57
C ARG A 187 -1.05 15.71 0.40
N LEU A 188 -0.98 14.87 -0.64
CA LEU A 188 -1.83 14.99 -1.82
C LEU A 188 -3.31 14.76 -1.53
N TYR A 189 -3.67 13.81 -0.66
CA TYR A 189 -5.07 13.42 -0.44
C TYR A 189 -5.71 14.25 0.68
N ARG A 190 -6.85 14.90 0.39
CA ARG A 190 -7.60 15.71 1.38
C ARG A 190 -8.08 14.91 2.59
N ILE A 191 -8.39 13.63 2.37
CA ILE A 191 -8.82 12.67 3.40
C ILE A 191 -7.66 12.09 4.23
N GLN A 192 -6.43 12.59 4.03
CA GLN A 192 -5.26 12.16 4.80
C GLN A 192 -4.67 13.34 5.57
N GLY A 193 -3.60 13.96 5.07
CA GLY A 193 -2.78 14.89 5.83
C GLY A 193 -1.47 14.26 6.30
N ALA A 194 -0.49 15.10 6.58
CA ALA A 194 0.82 14.72 7.09
C ALA A 194 1.41 15.87 7.90
N PRO A 195 2.39 15.61 8.79
CA PRO A 195 3.24 16.65 9.36
C PRO A 195 3.90 17.47 8.25
N LYS A 196 4.31 18.70 8.58
CA LYS A 196 4.94 19.60 7.60
C LYS A 196 6.34 19.13 7.20
N ASP A 197 7.04 18.46 8.09
CA ASP A 197 8.39 17.95 7.87
C ASP A 197 8.38 16.42 7.75
N PHE A 198 9.31 15.89 6.96
CA PHE A 198 9.40 14.47 6.71
C PHE A 198 9.95 13.68 7.92
N LYS A 199 10.77 14.31 8.77
CA LYS A 199 11.39 13.65 9.94
C LYS A 199 10.35 13.23 10.97
N THR A 200 9.39 14.11 11.27
CA THR A 200 8.22 13.79 12.12
C THR A 200 7.40 12.65 11.49
N TYR A 201 7.14 12.70 10.18
CA TYR A 201 6.42 11.63 9.50
C TYR A 201 7.15 10.29 9.56
N TRP A 202 8.47 10.29 9.40
CA TRP A 202 9.32 9.10 9.54
C TRP A 202 9.28 8.54 10.97
N ASN A 203 9.37 9.40 11.99
CA ASN A 203 9.28 8.98 13.39
C ASN A 203 7.92 8.32 13.71
N TYR A 204 6.82 8.80 13.13
CA TYR A 204 5.54 8.12 13.25
C TYR A 204 5.51 6.75 12.54
N LEU A 205 6.19 6.61 11.40
CA LEU A 205 6.25 5.34 10.66
C LEU A 205 6.92 4.23 11.48
N ILE A 206 8.09 4.50 12.05
CA ILE A 206 8.84 3.49 12.80
C ILE A 206 8.15 3.12 14.13
N ARG A 207 7.29 4.01 14.66
CA ARG A 207 6.37 3.75 15.79
C ARG A 207 5.07 3.05 15.37
N GLY A 208 4.92 2.76 14.08
CA GLY A 208 3.75 2.11 13.50
C GLY A 208 2.48 2.96 13.53
N LEU A 209 2.59 4.29 13.42
CA LEU A 209 1.47 5.25 13.55
C LEU A 209 0.95 5.80 12.20
N HIS A 210 1.27 5.13 11.09
CA HIS A 210 0.61 5.39 9.81
C HIS A 210 -0.44 4.33 9.53
N HIS A 211 -1.44 4.66 8.71
CA HIS A 211 -2.41 3.67 8.23
C HIS A 211 -1.71 2.40 7.73
N PHE A 212 -2.25 1.26 8.15
CA PHE A 212 -1.79 -0.10 7.82
C PHE A 212 -0.43 -0.50 8.42
N SER A 213 0.22 0.37 9.19
CA SER A 213 1.47 0.04 9.89
C SER A 213 1.19 -0.81 11.14
N PRO A 214 2.15 -1.63 11.63
CA PRO A 214 3.58 -1.62 11.31
C PRO A 214 3.93 -2.22 9.94
N ILE A 215 4.66 -1.46 9.10
CA ILE A 215 5.02 -1.87 7.73
C ILE A 215 5.83 -3.17 7.66
N LEU A 216 6.78 -3.38 8.56
CA LEU A 216 7.60 -4.60 8.53
C LEU A 216 6.80 -5.83 8.97
N GLU A 217 5.89 -5.70 9.92
CA GLU A 217 4.96 -6.78 10.26
C GLU A 217 4.00 -7.10 9.12
N HIS A 218 3.50 -6.06 8.42
CA HIS A 218 2.70 -6.22 7.20
C HIS A 218 3.45 -7.01 6.11
N VAL A 219 4.72 -6.69 5.87
CA VAL A 219 5.54 -7.41 4.88
C VAL A 219 5.89 -8.82 5.36
N LYS A 220 6.20 -9.01 6.64
CA LYS A 220 6.50 -10.33 7.22
C LYS A 220 5.35 -11.31 7.10
N GLU A 221 4.09 -10.85 7.20
CA GLU A 221 2.92 -11.72 6.96
C GLU A 221 2.97 -12.35 5.56
N ALA A 222 3.03 -11.51 4.53
CA ALA A 222 3.12 -11.99 3.16
C ALA A 222 4.41 -12.78 2.90
N TRP A 223 5.53 -12.37 3.50
CA TRP A 223 6.80 -13.06 3.38
C TRP A 223 6.75 -14.47 3.97
N SER A 224 6.09 -14.67 5.11
CA SER A 224 5.94 -15.99 5.74
C SER A 224 5.12 -16.96 4.88
N LEU A 225 4.21 -16.43 4.07
CA LEU A 225 3.33 -17.17 3.19
C LEU A 225 3.82 -17.22 1.73
N ARG A 226 5.00 -16.67 1.42
CA ARG A 226 5.50 -16.45 0.04
C ARG A 226 5.61 -17.72 -0.82
N ASN A 227 5.67 -18.88 -0.19
CA ASN A 227 5.74 -20.18 -0.86
C ASN A 227 4.36 -20.83 -1.04
N HIS A 228 3.29 -20.20 -0.55
CA HIS A 228 1.92 -20.64 -0.77
C HIS A 228 1.59 -20.57 -2.27
N PRO A 229 0.97 -21.61 -2.88
CA PRO A 229 0.76 -21.68 -4.33
C PRO A 229 -0.11 -20.55 -4.89
N ASN A 230 -0.93 -19.92 -4.04
CA ASN A 230 -1.79 -18.79 -4.38
C ASN A 230 -1.26 -17.42 -3.92
N LEU A 231 -0.01 -17.32 -3.43
CA LEU A 231 0.62 -16.04 -3.12
C LEU A 231 1.86 -15.84 -4.00
N PHE A 232 1.87 -14.78 -4.79
CA PHE A 232 3.04 -14.33 -5.52
C PHE A 232 3.65 -13.12 -4.81
N PHE A 233 4.83 -13.28 -4.22
CA PHE A 233 5.56 -12.19 -3.58
C PHE A 233 6.61 -11.62 -4.54
N VAL A 234 6.67 -10.29 -4.64
CA VAL A 234 7.70 -9.58 -5.43
C VAL A 234 8.10 -8.28 -4.78
N PHE A 235 9.34 -7.85 -5.01
CA PHE A 235 9.81 -6.53 -4.60
C PHE A 235 9.60 -5.48 -5.71
N TYR A 236 9.26 -4.25 -5.32
CA TYR A 236 9.24 -3.09 -6.22
C TYR A 236 10.58 -2.90 -6.93
N GLU A 237 11.67 -3.20 -6.23
CA GLU A 237 13.03 -3.14 -6.75
C GLU A 237 13.25 -4.16 -7.88
N GLU A 238 12.62 -5.33 -7.84
CA GLU A 238 12.65 -6.31 -8.93
C GLU A 238 11.87 -5.79 -10.16
N LEU A 239 10.67 -5.23 -9.94
CA LEU A 239 9.88 -4.60 -11.01
C LEU A 239 10.68 -3.50 -11.71
N SER A 240 11.43 -2.70 -10.94
CA SER A 240 12.27 -1.63 -11.49
C SER A 240 13.53 -2.13 -12.19
N LYS A 241 14.08 -3.27 -11.78
CA LYS A 241 15.36 -3.79 -12.28
C LYS A 241 15.20 -4.66 -13.52
N ASP A 242 14.20 -5.54 -13.53
CA ASP A 242 13.97 -6.51 -14.61
C ASP A 242 12.47 -6.78 -14.77
N LEU A 243 11.75 -5.79 -15.28
CA LEU A 243 10.33 -5.88 -15.56
C LEU A 243 9.96 -7.06 -16.49
N PRO A 244 10.68 -7.35 -17.60
CA PRO A 244 10.36 -8.49 -18.47
C PRO A 244 10.36 -9.84 -17.73
N SER A 245 11.31 -10.07 -16.83
CA SER A 245 11.36 -11.28 -16.02
C SER A 245 10.18 -11.37 -15.05
N VAL A 246 9.86 -10.26 -14.37
CA VAL A 246 8.72 -10.20 -13.44
C VAL A 246 7.39 -10.41 -14.16
N ILE A 247 7.19 -9.83 -15.35
CA ILE A 247 5.99 -10.05 -16.17
C ILE A 247 5.80 -11.54 -16.46
N ARG A 248 6.86 -12.25 -16.89
CA ARG A 248 6.78 -13.68 -17.20
C ARG A 248 6.43 -14.50 -15.97
N ARG A 249 7.06 -14.23 -14.82
CA ARG A 249 6.80 -14.91 -13.55
C ARG A 249 5.36 -14.69 -13.05
N ILE A 250 4.87 -13.44 -13.07
CA ILE A 250 3.47 -13.14 -12.68
C ILE A 250 2.50 -13.79 -13.66
N SER A 251 2.79 -13.76 -14.96
CA SER A 251 1.92 -14.38 -15.96
C SER A 251 1.79 -15.89 -15.74
N GLN A 252 2.92 -16.57 -15.50
CA GLN A 252 2.92 -17.98 -15.18
C GLN A 252 2.11 -18.27 -13.91
N PHE A 253 2.30 -17.49 -12.85
CA PHE A 253 1.50 -17.58 -11.63
C PHE A 253 0.00 -17.40 -11.90
N LEU A 254 -0.38 -16.50 -12.81
CA LEU A 254 -1.77 -16.26 -13.22
C LEU A 254 -2.30 -17.29 -14.24
N GLY A 255 -1.50 -18.27 -14.65
CA GLY A 255 -1.88 -19.31 -15.61
C GLY A 255 -1.85 -18.85 -17.06
N LYS A 256 -0.97 -17.90 -17.41
CA LYS A 256 -0.79 -17.33 -18.75
C LYS A 256 0.68 -17.46 -19.18
N THR A 257 0.90 -17.64 -20.48
CA THR A 257 2.23 -17.72 -21.08
C THR A 257 2.34 -16.66 -22.18
N PRO A 258 2.84 -15.45 -21.89
CA PRO A 258 2.93 -14.39 -22.89
C PRO A 258 4.00 -14.68 -23.92
N THR A 259 3.80 -14.20 -25.14
CA THR A 259 4.86 -14.13 -26.15
C THR A 259 5.85 -13.03 -25.82
N ASP A 260 7.05 -13.07 -26.41
CA ASP A 260 8.04 -12.00 -26.20
C ASP A 260 7.52 -10.63 -26.66
N GLU A 261 6.75 -10.58 -27.74
CA GLU A 261 6.08 -9.36 -28.22
C GLU A 261 5.08 -8.80 -27.19
N GLN A 262 4.27 -9.68 -26.56
CA GLN A 262 3.35 -9.26 -25.50
C GLN A 262 4.10 -8.72 -24.28
N VAL A 263 5.22 -9.33 -23.91
CA VAL A 263 6.07 -8.85 -22.81
C VAL A 263 6.68 -7.50 -23.16
N GLU A 264 7.20 -7.33 -24.37
CA GLU A 264 7.79 -6.07 -24.83
C GLU A 264 6.77 -4.93 -24.81
N LYS A 265 5.59 -5.16 -25.41
CA LYS A 265 4.49 -4.18 -25.42
C LYS A 265 4.02 -3.82 -24.01
N LEU A 266 3.94 -4.80 -23.12
CA LEU A 266 3.58 -4.56 -21.73
C LEU A 266 4.67 -3.77 -20.99
N CYS A 267 5.95 -4.02 -21.26
CA CYS A 267 7.04 -3.22 -20.70
C CYS A 267 6.97 -1.76 -21.14
N GLU A 268 6.71 -1.53 -22.43
CA GLU A 268 6.54 -0.17 -22.97
C GLU A 268 5.35 0.55 -22.30
N HIS A 269 4.19 -0.10 -22.23
CA HIS A 269 2.99 0.46 -21.60
C HIS A 269 3.22 0.83 -20.13
N LEU A 270 3.93 -0.04 -19.40
CA LEU A 270 4.21 0.12 -17.98
C LEU A 270 5.44 0.99 -17.68
N SER A 271 6.15 1.46 -18.70
CA SER A 271 7.30 2.35 -18.51
C SER A 271 6.90 3.62 -17.76
N PHE A 272 7.78 4.14 -16.90
CA PHE A 272 7.43 5.25 -16.01
C PHE A 272 6.85 6.47 -16.75
N ASN A 273 7.42 6.83 -17.91
CA ASN A 273 6.95 7.98 -18.68
C ASN A 273 5.53 7.76 -19.21
N ASN A 274 5.27 6.61 -19.83
CA ASN A 274 3.93 6.28 -20.35
C ASN A 274 2.92 6.14 -19.20
N PHE A 275 3.32 5.51 -18.11
CA PHE A 275 2.44 5.25 -16.97
C PHE A 275 2.07 6.52 -16.22
N LYS A 276 3.00 7.49 -16.11
CA LYS A 276 2.76 8.79 -15.46
C LYS A 276 1.69 9.62 -16.17
N ASP A 277 1.71 9.61 -17.49
CA ASP A 277 0.80 10.43 -18.31
C ASP A 277 -0.52 9.69 -18.64
N ASN A 278 -0.64 8.42 -18.26
CA ASN A 278 -1.85 7.63 -18.44
C ASN A 278 -2.96 8.04 -17.45
N SER A 279 -4.01 8.66 -17.99
CA SER A 279 -5.17 9.16 -17.24
C SER A 279 -6.00 8.06 -16.57
N ALA A 280 -5.92 6.82 -17.04
CA ALA A 280 -6.63 5.69 -16.45
C ALA A 280 -6.04 5.27 -15.09
N VAL A 281 -4.78 5.63 -14.79
CA VAL A 281 -4.04 5.13 -13.61
C VAL A 281 -3.51 6.22 -12.68
N ASN A 282 -3.62 7.50 -13.07
CA ASN A 282 -3.03 8.64 -12.36
C ASN A 282 -3.99 9.39 -11.41
N GLU A 283 -5.03 8.72 -10.92
CA GLU A 283 -6.03 9.26 -9.98
C GLU A 283 -6.86 10.45 -10.52
N MET A 284 -7.00 10.58 -11.85
CA MET A 284 -7.81 11.63 -12.47
C MET A 284 -9.25 11.67 -11.94
N LEU A 285 -9.85 10.51 -11.64
CA LEU A 285 -11.22 10.43 -11.12
C LEU A 285 -11.36 11.09 -9.74
N LEU A 286 -10.37 10.94 -8.86
CA LEU A 286 -10.33 11.63 -7.58
C LEU A 286 -10.06 13.14 -7.77
N GLY A 287 -9.22 13.50 -8.74
CA GLY A 287 -9.01 14.91 -9.12
C GLY A 287 -10.31 15.59 -9.58
N LYS A 288 -11.17 14.87 -10.32
CA LYS A 288 -12.46 15.38 -10.81
C LYS A 288 -13.47 15.70 -9.71
N ILE A 289 -13.33 15.12 -8.51
CA ILE A 289 -14.21 15.38 -7.37
C ILE A 289 -13.53 16.25 -6.29
N ASP A 290 -12.47 16.97 -6.67
CA ASP A 290 -11.67 17.83 -5.78
C ASP A 290 -11.12 17.08 -4.55
N PHE A 291 -10.81 15.79 -4.67
CA PHE A 291 -10.24 14.99 -3.56
C PHE A 291 -8.75 15.24 -3.31
N LEU A 292 -8.08 15.88 -4.28
CA LEU A 292 -6.63 16.07 -4.29
C LEU A 292 -6.28 17.52 -3.96
N ASN A 293 -5.36 17.73 -3.04
CA ASN A 293 -4.81 19.03 -2.70
C ASN A 293 -4.05 19.62 -3.90
N LYS A 294 -4.30 20.90 -4.20
CA LYS A 294 -3.61 21.63 -5.26
C LYS A 294 -2.19 22.01 -4.80
N GLY A 295 -1.23 21.99 -5.72
CA GLY A 295 0.17 22.38 -5.45
C GLY A 295 1.03 21.28 -4.80
N GLU A 296 0.45 20.11 -4.50
CA GLU A 296 1.17 18.95 -3.99
C GLU A 296 1.74 18.08 -5.13
N ALA A 297 2.68 17.21 -4.80
CA ALA A 297 3.30 16.31 -5.78
C ALA A 297 2.27 15.35 -6.41
N PRO A 298 2.39 15.01 -7.71
CA PRO A 298 1.44 14.13 -8.38
C PRO A 298 1.50 12.68 -7.86
N PHE A 299 0.42 11.93 -8.08
CA PHE A 299 0.29 10.54 -7.61
C PHE A 299 1.38 9.60 -8.15
N ILE A 300 1.72 9.73 -9.44
CA ILE A 300 2.88 9.08 -10.06
C ILE A 300 4.04 10.09 -10.06
N ARG A 301 4.99 9.90 -9.13
CA ARG A 301 5.94 10.96 -8.75
C ARG A 301 7.32 10.85 -9.40
N LYS A 302 8.15 9.90 -8.95
CA LYS A 302 9.55 9.74 -9.40
C LYS A 302 9.88 8.35 -9.97
N GLY A 303 9.23 7.28 -9.51
CA GLY A 303 9.47 5.92 -10.01
C GLY A 303 10.89 5.39 -9.79
N LYS A 304 11.58 5.81 -8.73
CA LYS A 304 12.98 5.44 -8.44
C LYS A 304 13.12 4.60 -7.18
N VAL A 305 14.16 3.76 -7.18
CA VAL A 305 14.72 3.06 -6.01
C VAL A 305 15.83 3.91 -5.41
N GLY A 306 15.93 3.97 -4.09
CA GLY A 306 16.94 4.74 -3.35
C GLY A 306 16.67 6.25 -3.27
N GLY A 307 15.48 6.70 -3.64
CA GLY A 307 15.11 8.12 -3.60
C GLY A 307 14.93 8.67 -2.19
N TRP A 308 14.89 7.79 -1.19
CA TRP A 308 14.87 8.16 0.22
C TRP A 308 16.13 8.89 0.69
N ARG A 309 17.27 8.71 0.03
CA ARG A 309 18.54 9.38 0.41
C ARG A 309 18.46 10.90 0.34
N ASP A 310 17.58 11.44 -0.50
CA ASP A 310 17.32 12.88 -0.61
C ASP A 310 16.58 13.47 0.62
N TYR A 311 16.05 12.62 1.50
CA TYR A 311 15.15 13.01 2.60
C TYR A 311 15.71 12.73 4.00
N PHE A 312 16.72 11.87 4.12
CA PHE A 312 17.21 11.39 5.41
C PHE A 312 18.48 12.18 5.78
N ASP A 313 18.44 12.81 6.96
CA ASP A 313 19.64 13.32 7.60
C ASP A 313 20.43 12.17 8.28
N ASP A 314 21.62 12.47 8.82
CA ASP A 314 22.49 11.47 9.44
C ASP A 314 21.80 10.73 10.60
N GLU A 315 20.97 11.42 11.38
CA GLU A 315 20.24 10.82 12.49
C GLU A 315 19.18 9.83 11.98
N MET A 316 18.40 10.24 10.97
CA MET A 316 17.38 9.40 10.35
C MET A 316 18.00 8.18 9.67
N MET A 317 19.17 8.33 9.02
CA MET A 317 19.89 7.20 8.43
C MET A 317 20.26 6.16 9.49
N GLN A 318 20.89 6.58 10.59
CA GLN A 318 21.26 5.67 11.68
C GLN A 318 20.04 5.04 12.35
N GLN A 319 18.97 5.82 12.54
CA GLN A 319 17.71 5.33 13.10
C GLN A 319 17.08 4.28 12.19
N ALA A 320 17.08 4.49 10.87
CA ALA A 320 16.56 3.55 9.90
C ALA A 320 17.35 2.25 9.86
N ASP A 321 18.69 2.32 9.89
CA ASP A 321 19.53 1.13 9.90
C ASP A 321 19.33 0.29 11.18
N ARG A 322 19.25 0.93 12.35
CA ARG A 322 18.92 0.24 13.61
C ARG A 322 17.54 -0.40 13.56
N TRP A 323 16.52 0.36 13.16
CA TRP A 323 15.14 -0.12 13.08
C TRP A 323 15.00 -1.29 12.09
N LEU A 324 15.63 -1.23 10.91
CA LEU A 324 15.65 -2.32 9.95
C LEU A 324 16.38 -3.55 10.50
N LEU A 325 17.55 -3.37 11.11
CA LEU A 325 18.31 -4.47 11.68
C LEU A 325 17.51 -5.20 12.76
N GLU A 326 16.99 -4.46 13.74
CA GLU A 326 16.18 -5.02 14.84
C GLU A 326 15.00 -5.83 14.30
N ASN A 327 14.28 -5.29 13.31
CA ASN A 327 13.10 -5.96 12.78
C ASN A 327 13.41 -7.11 11.82
N LEU A 328 14.61 -7.18 11.23
CA LEU A 328 14.97 -8.19 10.23
C LEU A 328 15.94 -9.25 10.77
N THR A 329 16.37 -9.14 12.04
CA THR A 329 17.33 -10.06 12.67
C THR A 329 16.82 -11.50 12.69
N ASP A 330 15.57 -11.73 13.10
CA ASP A 330 15.01 -13.08 13.29
C ASP A 330 14.23 -13.59 12.06
N THR A 331 14.54 -13.07 10.86
CA THR A 331 13.88 -13.46 9.61
C THR A 331 14.88 -13.53 8.46
N ASP A 332 14.54 -14.32 7.44
CA ASP A 332 15.28 -14.39 6.17
C ASP A 332 14.82 -13.34 5.14
N LEU A 333 13.87 -12.46 5.50
CA LEU A 333 13.44 -11.35 4.65
C LEU A 333 14.59 -10.36 4.41
N ARG A 334 14.97 -10.15 3.15
CA ARG A 334 15.95 -9.14 2.75
C ARG A 334 15.43 -8.33 1.56
N PHE A 335 15.47 -7.01 1.69
CA PHE A 335 15.09 -6.09 0.60
C PHE A 335 16.23 -6.00 -0.42
N PRO A 336 15.97 -6.07 -1.74
CA PRO A 336 17.03 -6.07 -2.75
C PRO A 336 17.90 -4.81 -2.78
N SER A 337 17.37 -3.67 -2.31
CA SER A 337 18.07 -2.38 -2.20
C SER A 337 18.83 -2.19 -0.89
N TRP A 338 18.67 -3.12 0.07
CA TRP A 338 19.29 -3.00 1.37
C TRP A 338 20.60 -3.76 1.39
N ASP A 339 21.68 -3.02 1.13
CA ASP A 339 23.02 -3.49 1.43
C ASP A 339 23.17 -3.60 2.96
N LEU A 340 23.26 -4.83 3.47
CA LEU A 340 23.70 -5.03 4.85
C LEU A 340 25.07 -4.34 5.00
N PRO A 341 25.32 -3.58 6.08
CA PRO A 341 26.70 -3.27 6.45
C PRO A 341 27.46 -4.58 6.48
N GLN A 342 28.51 -4.72 5.66
CA GLN A 342 29.20 -6.00 5.48
C GLN A 342 29.58 -6.59 6.84
N ILE A 343 29.06 -7.79 7.12
CA ILE A 343 29.61 -8.69 8.14
C ILE A 343 31.05 -8.92 7.72
N ASP A 344 32.01 -8.56 8.55
CA ASP A 344 33.40 -8.85 8.21
C ASP A 344 33.57 -10.38 8.07
N GLY A 345 34.48 -10.81 7.20
CA GLY A 345 34.69 -12.23 6.84
C GLY A 345 35.16 -13.13 7.99
N LYS A 346 34.98 -12.71 9.25
CA LYS A 346 35.28 -13.45 10.48
C LYS A 346 34.03 -13.94 11.20
N GLY A 347 32.83 -13.72 10.65
CA GLY A 347 31.57 -14.14 11.28
C GLY A 347 31.22 -13.34 12.54
N ASN A 348 31.91 -12.23 12.79
CA ASN A 348 31.53 -11.28 13.82
C ASN A 348 30.64 -10.21 13.17
N ASN A 349 29.46 -10.00 13.75
CA ASN A 349 28.62 -8.86 13.42
C ASN A 349 29.32 -7.60 13.95
N PRO A 350 29.79 -6.64 13.15
CA PRO A 350 30.36 -5.39 13.69
C PRO A 350 29.30 -4.52 14.37
N ILE A 351 28.02 -4.87 14.21
CA ILE A 351 26.89 -4.25 14.94
C ILE A 351 26.66 -4.94 16.29
N ASN A 352 27.50 -5.92 16.68
CA ASN A 352 27.49 -6.41 18.06
C ASN A 352 28.09 -5.35 18.99
N VAL A 353 27.19 -4.71 19.73
CA VAL A 353 27.44 -4.07 21.02
C VAL A 353 28.21 -2.74 20.95
N GLU A 354 29.25 -2.55 20.13
CA GLU A 354 30.01 -1.28 20.12
C GLU A 354 29.30 -0.13 19.38
N TYR A 355 28.66 -0.37 18.23
CA TYR A 355 27.90 0.68 17.52
C TYR A 355 26.65 1.13 18.30
N ILE A 356 26.03 0.19 19.02
CA ILE A 356 24.89 0.47 19.92
C ILE A 356 25.37 1.17 21.20
N ARG A 357 26.53 0.78 21.77
CA ARG A 357 27.13 1.48 22.93
C ARG A 357 27.62 2.90 22.59
N ALA A 358 28.17 3.11 21.40
CA ALA A 358 28.63 4.43 20.95
C ALA A 358 27.47 5.45 20.80
N THR A 359 26.26 4.97 20.54
CA THR A 359 25.05 5.81 20.39
C THR A 359 24.30 6.03 21.71
N GLN A 360 24.57 5.24 22.76
CA GLN A 360 24.03 5.44 24.11
C GLN A 360 24.88 6.37 25.01
N GLY A 361 26.06 6.81 24.55
CA GLY A 361 27.06 7.53 25.36
C GLY A 361 27.15 9.05 25.18
N ARG A 362 26.18 9.72 24.56
CA ARG A 362 26.15 11.19 24.45
C ARG A 362 24.82 11.74 24.95
N THR A 363 24.74 11.87 26.27
CA THR A 363 23.79 12.78 26.96
C THR A 363 24.53 14.05 27.34
#